data_AF-A0A1P8WU09-F1
#
_entry.id   AF-A0A1P8WU09-F1
#
_cell.length_a   1.000
_cell.length_b   1.000
_cell.length_c   1.000
_cell.angle_alpha   90.00
_cell.angle_beta   90.00
_cell.angle_gamma   90.00
#
_symmetry.space_group_name_H-M   'P 1'
#
loop_
_entity.id
_entity.type
_entity.pdbx_description
1 polymer ?
#
loop_
_entity_poly.entity_id
_entity_poly.type
_entity_poly.pdbx_seq_one_letter_code
_entity_poly.pdbx_strand_id
1 'polypeptide(L)'
;MTSVLAIGAATLSLQSCGSEPVEAAPPEAATSALVTLPDGSTMAAASGSLTREMADWLASRDGQSETFTFHGFNEDRPKLTSIGLGRAADLVTVLRAAPAATIEIAGDEAQISLLAHLLEDRGVASERMKVVPAAGIGTATLTLHRGAPSPLMTAKS
;
A
#
# COMPACT_ATOMS: atom_id res chain seq x y z
N MET A 1 -64.68 26.27 2.12
CA MET A 1 -63.64 26.39 3.15
C MET A 1 -62.52 25.43 2.80
N THR A 2 -61.35 25.93 2.43
CA THR A 2 -60.15 25.13 2.17
C THR A 2 -58.95 25.94 2.64
N SER A 3 -58.40 25.56 3.80
CA SER A 3 -57.15 26.11 4.34
C SER A 3 -55.97 25.50 3.59
N VAL A 4 -55.02 26.34 3.16
CA VAL A 4 -53.70 25.90 2.69
C VAL A 4 -52.63 26.54 3.57
N LEU A 5 -51.87 25.66 4.20
CA LEU A 5 -50.70 25.89 5.04
C LEU A 5 -49.54 26.38 4.16
N ALA A 6 -48.92 27.52 4.49
CA ALA A 6 -47.68 27.97 3.84
C ALA A 6 -46.51 27.81 4.81
N ILE A 7 -45.59 26.92 4.45
CA ILE A 7 -44.37 26.57 5.18
C ILE A 7 -43.34 27.68 4.95
N GLY A 8 -42.86 28.30 6.03
CA GLY A 8 -41.79 29.29 5.99
C GLY A 8 -40.42 28.63 5.75
N ALA A 9 -39.77 28.97 4.65
CA ALA A 9 -38.37 28.66 4.41
C ALA A 9 -37.51 29.81 4.94
N ALA A 10 -36.73 29.54 5.98
CA ALA A 10 -35.73 30.49 6.50
C ALA A 10 -34.55 30.56 5.53
N THR A 11 -34.36 31.71 4.88
CA THR A 11 -33.15 32.03 4.11
C THR A 11 -32.01 32.38 5.07
N LEU A 12 -31.03 31.50 5.20
CA LEU A 12 -29.77 31.78 5.89
C LEU A 12 -28.92 32.74 5.04
N SER A 13 -28.95 34.02 5.41
CA SER A 13 -28.09 35.06 4.85
C SER A 13 -26.64 34.82 5.29
N LEU A 14 -25.83 34.20 4.43
CA LEU A 14 -24.38 34.18 4.59
C LEU A 14 -23.85 35.59 4.30
N GLN A 15 -23.50 36.32 5.36
CA GLN A 15 -22.74 37.56 5.24
C GLN A 15 -21.38 37.26 4.62
N SER A 16 -21.19 37.80 3.42
CA SER A 16 -19.95 37.81 2.65
C SER A 16 -18.84 38.49 3.44
N CYS A 17 -17.91 37.69 3.98
CA CYS A 17 -16.55 38.14 4.28
C CYS A 17 -15.75 38.04 3.00
N GLY A 18 -15.34 39.19 2.47
CA GLY A 18 -14.52 39.31 1.27
C GLY A 18 -13.37 38.31 1.28
N SER A 19 -13.49 37.32 0.42
CA SER A 19 -12.44 36.36 0.12
C SER A 19 -12.29 36.44 -1.38
N GLU A 20 -11.22 37.10 -1.83
CA GLU A 20 -10.73 36.91 -3.18
C GLU A 20 -10.63 35.39 -3.42
N PRO A 21 -11.15 34.87 -4.54
CA PRO A 21 -11.01 33.47 -4.84
C PRO A 21 -9.54 33.22 -5.11
N VAL A 22 -8.80 32.80 -4.08
CA VAL A 22 -7.63 31.95 -4.30
C VAL A 22 -8.22 30.70 -4.93
N GLU A 23 -8.17 30.68 -6.26
CA GLU A 23 -8.24 29.45 -7.03
C GLU A 23 -7.17 28.56 -6.42
N ALA A 24 -7.61 27.58 -5.62
CA ALA A 24 -6.74 26.55 -5.12
C ALA A 24 -6.15 25.91 -6.37
N ALA A 25 -4.87 26.19 -6.62
CA ALA A 25 -4.13 25.52 -7.66
C ALA A 25 -4.44 24.03 -7.50
N PRO A 26 -4.86 23.33 -8.59
CA PRO A 26 -5.00 21.88 -8.52
C PRO A 26 -3.71 21.37 -7.88
N PRO A 27 -3.77 20.55 -6.82
CA PRO A 27 -2.56 20.01 -6.24
C PRO A 27 -1.77 19.46 -7.42
N GLU A 28 -0.54 19.98 -7.63
CA GLU A 28 0.35 19.48 -8.68
C GLU A 28 0.23 17.97 -8.60
N ALA A 29 -0.31 17.38 -9.67
CA ALA A 29 -0.60 15.97 -9.69
C ALA A 29 0.74 15.26 -9.54
N ALA A 30 1.13 14.99 -8.30
CA ALA A 30 2.02 13.90 -7.99
C ALA A 30 1.44 12.76 -8.80
N THR A 31 2.21 12.28 -9.78
CA THR A 31 1.83 11.32 -10.82
C THR A 31 1.64 9.93 -10.20
N SER A 32 0.88 9.90 -9.12
CA SER A 32 0.38 8.76 -8.39
C SER A 32 -0.82 8.30 -9.17
N ALA A 33 -0.61 7.24 -9.94
CA ALA A 33 -1.73 6.56 -10.58
C ALA A 33 -2.41 5.69 -9.52
N LEU A 34 -3.73 5.60 -9.59
CA LEU A 34 -4.46 4.59 -8.84
C LEU A 34 -4.09 3.21 -9.39
N VAL A 35 -3.79 2.27 -8.50
CA VAL A 35 -3.51 0.87 -8.80
C VAL A 35 -4.55 0.01 -8.09
N THR A 36 -5.06 -1.00 -8.79
CA THR A 36 -5.98 -1.99 -8.24
C THR A 36 -5.19 -3.17 -7.69
N LEU A 37 -5.45 -3.50 -6.43
CA LEU A 37 -4.83 -4.61 -5.72
C LEU A 37 -5.60 -5.93 -5.97
N PRO A 38 -5.01 -7.09 -5.62
CA PRO A 38 -5.62 -8.39 -5.92
C PRO A 38 -6.97 -8.66 -5.23
N ASP A 39 -7.24 -7.97 -4.13
CA ASP A 39 -8.53 -8.00 -3.41
C ASP A 39 -9.59 -7.07 -4.01
N GLY A 40 -9.24 -6.32 -5.07
CA GLY A 40 -10.11 -5.32 -5.70
C GLY A 40 -10.06 -3.94 -5.04
N SER A 41 -9.33 -3.77 -3.93
CA SER A 41 -9.08 -2.47 -3.31
C SER A 41 -8.18 -1.62 -4.22
N THR A 42 -8.20 -0.30 -4.03
CA THR A 42 -7.32 0.62 -4.77
C THR A 42 -6.39 1.38 -3.83
N MET A 43 -5.20 1.70 -4.32
CA MET A 43 -4.27 2.58 -3.62
C MET A 43 -3.57 3.52 -4.61
N ALA A 44 -3.12 4.67 -4.12
CA ALA A 44 -2.26 5.55 -4.89
C ALA A 44 -0.81 5.02 -4.84
N ALA A 45 -0.20 4.83 -6.00
CA ALA A 45 1.21 4.46 -6.09
C ALA A 45 1.88 5.26 -7.21
N ALA A 46 3.07 5.79 -6.92
CA ALA A 46 3.85 6.51 -7.93
C ALA A 46 4.30 5.54 -9.05
N SER A 47 4.35 6.04 -10.28
CA SER A 47 4.88 5.26 -11.41
C SER A 47 6.35 4.88 -11.17
N GLY A 48 6.71 3.62 -11.41
CA GLY A 48 8.06 3.11 -11.14
C GLY A 48 8.41 2.94 -9.65
N SER A 49 7.42 3.05 -8.74
CA SER A 49 7.63 2.69 -7.34
C SER A 49 7.54 1.18 -7.14
N LEU A 50 8.31 0.68 -6.17
CA LEU A 50 8.26 -0.71 -5.71
C LEU A 50 6.82 -1.21 -5.48
N THR A 51 6.01 -0.41 -4.79
CA THR A 51 4.61 -0.71 -4.50
C THR A 51 3.79 -0.97 -5.75
N ARG A 52 3.97 -0.12 -6.77
CA ARG A 52 3.25 -0.26 -8.05
C ARG A 52 3.70 -1.51 -8.79
N GLU A 53 5.01 -1.75 -8.88
CA GLU A 53 5.55 -2.93 -9.55
C GLU A 53 5.06 -4.23 -8.89
N MET A 54 5.03 -4.28 -7.56
CA MET A 54 4.52 -5.43 -6.82
C MET A 54 3.02 -5.65 -7.04
N ALA A 55 2.23 -4.58 -6.98
CA ALA A 55 0.80 -4.66 -7.20
C ALA A 55 0.45 -5.08 -8.63
N ASP A 56 1.13 -4.50 -9.63
CA ASP A 56 0.97 -4.83 -11.04
C ASP A 56 1.36 -6.31 -11.30
N TRP A 57 2.46 -6.79 -10.71
CA TRP A 57 2.85 -8.20 -10.80
C TRP A 57 1.84 -9.13 -10.12
N LEU A 58 1.32 -8.77 -8.96
CA LEU A 58 0.29 -9.59 -8.30
C LEU A 58 -1.01 -9.64 -9.12
N ALA A 59 -1.34 -8.57 -9.84
CA ALA A 59 -2.50 -8.48 -10.71
C ALA A 59 -2.34 -9.22 -12.04
N SER A 60 -1.14 -9.24 -12.64
CA SER A 60 -0.90 -9.84 -13.96
C SER A 60 -1.13 -11.36 -14.02
N ARG A 61 -1.05 -12.04 -12.87
CA ARG A 61 -1.08 -13.51 -12.75
C ARG A 61 0.03 -14.24 -13.53
N ASP A 62 1.05 -13.51 -13.98
CA ASP A 62 2.24 -14.08 -14.62
C ASP A 62 3.26 -14.54 -13.57
N GLY A 63 3.90 -15.68 -13.80
CA GLY A 63 4.93 -16.25 -12.91
C GLY A 63 4.42 -16.80 -11.57
N GLN A 64 5.30 -17.48 -10.84
CA GLN A 64 5.04 -17.96 -9.46
C GLN A 64 5.80 -17.15 -8.41
N SER A 65 6.86 -16.45 -8.81
CA SER A 65 7.65 -15.59 -7.93
C SER A 65 8.29 -14.45 -8.70
N GLU A 66 8.52 -13.33 -8.04
CA GLU A 66 9.19 -12.14 -8.57
C GLU A 66 10.06 -11.52 -7.49
N THR A 67 11.17 -10.91 -7.91
CA THR A 67 12.15 -10.31 -6.99
C THR A 67 12.22 -8.81 -7.19
N PHE A 68 12.17 -8.08 -6.08
CA PHE A 68 12.20 -6.64 -6.03
C PHE A 68 13.30 -6.15 -5.08
N THR A 69 13.71 -4.89 -5.24
CA THR A 69 14.68 -4.27 -4.33
C THR A 69 13.99 -3.24 -3.44
N PHE A 70 14.09 -3.45 -2.13
CA PHE A 70 13.69 -2.48 -1.14
C PHE A 70 14.84 -1.54 -0.80
N HIS A 71 14.61 -0.25 -1.05
CA HIS A 71 15.46 0.83 -0.54
C HIS A 71 14.67 1.60 0.51
N GLY A 72 15.30 1.90 1.63
CA GLY A 72 14.61 2.59 2.72
C GLY A 72 15.34 2.58 4.06
N PHE A 73 16.44 1.82 4.16
CA PHE A 73 17.27 1.82 5.35
C PHE A 73 18.25 2.99 5.36
N ASN A 74 18.69 3.37 6.56
CA ASN A 74 19.87 4.18 6.74
C ASN A 74 21.12 3.32 6.50
N GLU A 75 22.07 3.77 5.68
CA GLU A 75 23.24 2.97 5.29
C GLU A 75 24.15 2.62 6.48
N ASP A 76 24.20 3.46 7.51
CA ASP A 76 25.10 3.27 8.65
C ASP A 76 24.43 2.65 9.88
N ARG A 77 23.10 2.48 9.87
CA ARG A 77 22.33 2.07 11.04
C ARG A 77 21.17 1.14 10.67
N PRO A 78 20.80 0.19 11.55
CA PRO A 78 19.62 -0.64 11.36
C PRO A 78 18.36 0.17 11.71
N LYS A 79 18.06 1.19 10.91
CA LYS A 79 16.89 2.06 11.04
C LYS A 79 16.30 2.35 9.67
N LEU A 80 14.98 2.40 9.60
CA LEU A 80 14.28 2.91 8.42
C LEU A 80 14.35 4.43 8.39
N THR A 81 14.55 4.97 7.20
CA THR A 81 14.33 6.39 6.89
C THR A 81 12.83 6.70 6.89
N SER A 82 12.44 7.98 6.89
CA SER A 82 11.02 8.36 6.74
C SER A 82 10.40 7.81 5.45
N ILE A 83 11.18 7.79 4.36
CA ILE A 83 10.77 7.20 3.09
C ILE A 83 10.63 5.68 3.23
N GLY A 84 11.57 5.03 3.91
CA GLY A 84 11.52 3.59 4.20
C GLY A 84 10.30 3.19 5.01
N LEU A 85 9.89 4.00 6.00
CA LEU A 85 8.66 3.77 6.76
C LEU A 85 7.41 3.86 5.89
N GLY A 86 7.34 4.85 4.99
CA GLY A 86 6.24 4.96 4.01
C GLY A 86 6.18 3.75 3.09
N ARG A 87 7.33 3.35 2.53
CA ARG A 87 7.43 2.16 1.66
C ARG A 87 7.07 0.86 2.39
N ALA A 88 7.45 0.72 3.65
CA ALA A 88 7.07 -0.43 4.45
C ALA A 88 5.55 -0.46 4.71
N ALA A 89 4.91 0.69 4.93
CA ALA A 89 3.46 0.78 5.07
C ALA A 89 2.72 0.42 3.77
N ASP A 90 3.24 0.86 2.63
CA ASP A 90 2.71 0.47 1.32
C ASP A 90 2.86 -1.04 1.07
N LEU A 91 4.01 -1.61 1.45
CA LEU A 91 4.28 -3.05 1.37
C LEU A 91 3.27 -3.86 2.19
N VAL A 92 2.95 -3.43 3.42
CA VAL A 92 1.90 -4.04 4.23
C VAL A 92 0.56 -4.03 3.49
N THR A 93 0.21 -2.88 2.89
CA THR A 93 -1.06 -2.71 2.18
C THR A 93 -1.18 -3.71 1.03
N VAL A 94 -0.12 -3.86 0.22
CA VAL A 94 -0.06 -4.82 -0.88
C VAL A 94 -0.13 -6.27 -0.37
N LEU A 95 0.64 -6.63 0.67
CA LEU A 95 0.67 -8.00 1.21
C LEU A 95 -0.65 -8.40 1.89
N ARG A 96 -1.38 -7.44 2.45
CA ARG A 96 -2.73 -7.66 3.00
C ARG A 96 -3.77 -7.91 1.92
N ALA A 97 -3.67 -7.23 0.79
CA ALA A 97 -4.54 -7.46 -0.36
C ALA A 97 -4.25 -8.79 -1.08
N ALA A 98 -3.09 -9.39 -0.83
CA ALA A 98 -2.70 -10.69 -1.36
C ALA A 98 -2.44 -11.72 -0.24
N PRO A 99 -3.48 -12.18 0.50
CA PRO A 99 -3.30 -13.02 1.69
C PRO A 99 -2.64 -14.38 1.41
N ALA A 100 -2.75 -14.88 0.17
CA ALA A 100 -2.07 -16.10 -0.24
C ALA A 100 -0.57 -15.90 -0.53
N ALA A 101 -0.10 -14.68 -0.78
CA ALA A 101 1.29 -14.43 -1.10
C ALA A 101 2.20 -14.59 0.14
N THR A 102 3.38 -15.15 -0.05
CA THR A 102 4.46 -15.18 0.94
C THR A 102 5.62 -14.31 0.46
N ILE A 103 6.41 -13.81 1.39
CA ILE A 103 7.54 -12.91 1.11
C ILE A 103 8.82 -13.44 1.77
N GLU A 104 9.89 -13.50 0.99
CA GLU A 104 11.25 -13.69 1.47
C GLU A 104 11.95 -12.32 1.50
N ILE A 105 12.60 -12.00 2.62
CA ILE A 105 13.31 -10.74 2.86
C ILE A 105 14.77 -11.09 3.11
N ALA A 106 15.64 -10.69 2.19
CA ALA A 106 17.07 -10.96 2.27
C ALA A 106 17.90 -9.67 2.37
N GLY A 107 18.91 -9.63 3.23
CA GLY A 107 19.77 -8.47 3.45
C GLY A 107 20.49 -8.50 4.79
N ASP A 108 21.02 -7.36 5.24
CA ASP A 108 21.63 -7.22 6.56
C ASP A 108 20.65 -7.63 7.68
N GLU A 109 21.09 -8.52 8.57
CA GLU A 109 20.26 -9.18 9.58
C GLU A 109 19.50 -8.19 10.47
N ALA A 110 20.16 -7.13 10.94
CA ALA A 110 19.56 -6.14 11.82
C ALA A 110 18.51 -5.28 11.07
N GLN A 111 18.79 -4.92 9.82
CA GLN A 111 17.86 -4.17 8.97
C GLN A 111 16.64 -5.00 8.56
N ILE A 112 16.83 -6.23 8.11
CA ILE A 112 15.71 -7.08 7.66
C ILE A 112 14.84 -7.55 8.83
N SER A 113 15.42 -7.76 10.01
CA SER A 113 14.65 -8.08 11.23
C SER A 113 13.77 -6.90 11.65
N LEU A 114 14.28 -5.67 11.55
CA LEU A 114 13.49 -4.46 11.79
C LEU A 114 12.31 -4.36 10.82
N LEU A 115 12.54 -4.59 9.52
CA LEU A 115 11.49 -4.56 8.51
C LEU A 115 10.45 -5.64 8.78
N ALA A 116 10.87 -6.89 9.02
CA ALA A 116 9.98 -8.01 9.29
C ALA A 116 9.10 -7.75 10.52
N HIS A 117 9.68 -7.22 11.61
CA HIS A 117 8.93 -6.88 12.81
C HIS A 117 7.88 -5.79 12.57
N LEU A 118 8.21 -4.77 11.76
CA LEU A 118 7.24 -3.75 11.37
C LEU A 118 6.08 -4.35 10.55
N LEU A 119 6.37 -5.26 9.61
CA LEU A 119 5.33 -5.94 8.84
C LEU A 119 4.42 -6.77 9.74
N GLU A 120 4.99 -7.47 10.72
CA GLU A 120 4.26 -8.25 11.73
C GLU A 120 3.34 -7.38 12.57
N ASP A 121 3.87 -6.31 13.16
CA ASP A 121 3.12 -5.34 13.98
C ASP A 121 1.94 -4.71 13.23
N ARG A 122 2.02 -4.69 11.89
CA ARG A 122 0.99 -4.15 11.00
C ARG A 122 0.06 -5.21 10.42
N GLY A 123 0.18 -6.46 10.87
CA GLY A 123 -0.75 -7.56 10.60
C GLY A 123 -0.37 -8.47 9.44
N VAL A 124 0.88 -8.47 8.99
CA VAL A 124 1.40 -9.52 8.10
C VAL A 124 1.85 -10.70 8.96
N ALA A 125 1.20 -11.85 8.81
CA ALA A 125 1.52 -13.03 9.62
C ALA A 125 2.97 -13.50 9.41
N SER A 126 3.69 -13.78 10.50
CA SER A 126 5.11 -14.19 10.47
C SER A 126 5.33 -15.49 9.69
N GLU A 127 4.35 -16.39 9.65
CA GLU A 127 4.39 -17.62 8.85
C GLU A 127 4.47 -17.37 7.32
N ARG A 128 4.05 -16.18 6.88
CA ARG A 128 4.11 -15.75 5.47
C ARG A 128 5.42 -15.04 5.14
N MET A 129 6.27 -14.81 6.14
CA MET A 129 7.53 -14.08 6.01
C MET A 129 8.70 -15.02 6.26
N LYS A 130 9.70 -14.98 5.39
CA LYS A 130 10.96 -15.68 5.56
C LYS A 130 12.10 -14.68 5.56
N VAL A 131 12.84 -14.61 6.66
CA VAL A 131 13.98 -13.70 6.82
C VAL A 131 15.26 -14.48 6.49
N VAL A 132 16.05 -13.99 5.54
CA VAL A 132 17.29 -14.65 5.07
C VAL A 132 18.46 -13.67 5.20
N PRO A 133 19.34 -13.83 6.20
CA PRO A 133 20.52 -12.99 6.31
C PRO A 133 21.38 -13.10 5.04
N ALA A 134 21.75 -11.96 4.47
CA ALA A 134 22.58 -11.85 3.29
C ALA A 134 23.52 -10.64 3.39
N ALA A 135 24.59 -10.63 2.61
CA ALA A 135 25.50 -9.49 2.59
C ALA A 135 24.85 -8.30 1.86
N GLY A 136 24.99 -7.10 2.44
CA GLY A 136 24.49 -5.85 1.85
C GLY A 136 23.77 -5.00 2.90
N ILE A 137 24.24 -3.76 3.08
CA ILE A 137 23.65 -2.79 4.00
C ILE A 137 22.96 -1.71 3.18
N GLY A 138 21.81 -1.21 3.66
CA GLY A 138 21.08 -0.10 3.05
C GLY A 138 19.95 -0.55 2.10
N THR A 139 19.98 -1.81 1.66
CA THR A 139 18.97 -2.41 0.81
C THR A 139 18.58 -3.79 1.30
N ALA A 140 17.37 -4.22 0.94
CA ALA A 140 16.94 -5.61 1.08
C ALA A 140 16.35 -6.10 -0.24
N THR A 141 16.59 -7.36 -0.55
CA THR A 141 15.93 -8.07 -1.65
C THR A 141 14.63 -8.66 -1.13
N LEU A 142 13.53 -8.38 -1.83
CA LEU A 142 12.21 -8.92 -1.52
C LEU A 142 11.81 -9.90 -2.61
N THR A 143 11.67 -11.17 -2.30
CA THR A 143 11.12 -12.16 -3.24
C THR A 143 9.70 -12.49 -2.83
N LEU A 144 8.74 -12.12 -3.67
CA LEU A 144 7.35 -12.51 -3.47
C LEU A 144 7.09 -13.83 -4.15
N HIS A 145 6.41 -14.73 -3.46
CA HIS A 145 5.87 -15.94 -4.03
C HIS A 145 4.36 -15.84 -4.02
N ARG A 146 3.75 -16.07 -5.18
CA ARG A 146 2.31 -16.21 -5.27
C ARG A 146 1.98 -17.56 -4.63
N GLY A 147 1.30 -17.55 -3.48
CA GLY A 147 0.84 -18.80 -2.89
C GLY A 147 -0.09 -19.53 -3.84
N ALA A 148 -0.22 -20.84 -3.65
CA ALA A 148 -1.15 -21.63 -4.43
C ALA A 148 -2.54 -20.99 -4.36
N PRO A 149 -3.24 -20.78 -5.50
CA PRO A 149 -4.64 -20.40 -5.44
C PRO A 149 -5.34 -21.45 -4.61
N SER A 150 -6.01 -21.05 -3.52
CA SER A 150 -6.85 -21.97 -2.78
C SER A 150 -7.76 -22.66 -3.79
N PRO A 151 -7.79 -24.00 -3.87
CA PRO A 151 -8.62 -24.67 -4.84
C PRO A 151 -10.05 -24.20 -4.60
N LEU A 152 -10.64 -23.56 -5.61
CA LEU A 152 -12.05 -23.24 -5.60
C LEU A 152 -12.74 -24.55 -5.29
N MET A 153 -13.39 -24.66 -4.14
CA MET A 153 -14.17 -25.84 -3.80
C MET A 153 -15.16 -26.02 -4.94
N THR A 154 -14.90 -26.97 -5.82
CA THR A 154 -15.86 -27.40 -6.82
C THR A 154 -16.99 -28.01 -6.02
N ALA A 155 -18.05 -27.21 -5.80
CA ALA A 155 -19.30 -27.70 -5.25
C ALA A 155 -19.70 -28.88 -6.13
N LYS A 156 -19.60 -30.08 -5.55
CA LYS A 156 -19.94 -31.32 -6.24
C LYS A 156 -21.46 -31.26 -6.50
N SER A 157 -21.79 -31.53 -7.76
CA SER A 157 -23.14 -31.46 -8.35
C SER A 157 -24.19 -32.28 -7.60
#